data_AF-A0A164K5P6-F1
#
_entry.id   AF-A0A164K5P6-F1
#
_cell.length_a   1.000
_cell.length_b   1.000
_cell.length_c   1.000
_cell.angle_alpha   90.00
_cell.angle_beta   90.00
_cell.angle_gamma   90.00
#
_symmetry.space_group_name_H-M   'P 1'
#
loop_
_entity.id
_entity.type
_entity.pdbx_description
1 polymer ?
#
loop_
_entity_poly.entity_id
_entity_poly.type
_entity_poly.pdbx_seq_one_letter_code
_entity_poly.pdbx_strand_id
1 'polypeptide(L)'
;MTSDLVDLKAAGFQSIGHISKENAPTFTPETETKDVDAWGLLEPARTDVVSRKTTIKWTGLETHKLNLELYHNADLSNVKFDKDTGETRFADPTEPTITYHRALFVTVDGAGANRIWVIKEVPKFTVTSVGEQKWNADNAIEYDITGRAFIDETAGYAIRTIFGGPGWKAIAADAGFTAAAAPMSPPEPPAKDNAAAESRGK
;
A
#
# COMPACT_ATOMS: atom_id res chain seq x y z
N MET A 1 15.81 11.71 11.23
CA MET A 1 14.98 11.91 10.01
C MET A 1 13.77 12.71 10.44
N THR A 2 13.66 13.96 9.99
CA THR A 2 12.45 14.76 10.20
C THR A 2 11.26 14.00 9.65
N SER A 3 10.19 13.89 10.45
CA SER A 3 8.93 13.28 10.04
C SER A 3 8.22 14.24 9.07
N ASP A 4 8.79 14.40 7.88
CA ASP A 4 8.16 15.19 6.83
C ASP A 4 6.98 14.37 6.31
N LEU A 5 5.77 14.89 6.54
CA LEU A 5 4.55 14.29 6.05
C LEU A 5 4.62 14.25 4.52
N VAL A 6 4.55 13.05 3.95
CA VAL A 6 4.61 12.88 2.50
C VAL A 6 3.30 13.37 1.90
N ASP A 7 3.38 14.34 0.99
CA ASP A 7 2.23 14.72 0.16
C ASP A 7 1.95 13.59 -0.83
N LEU A 8 0.86 12.87 -0.57
CA LEU A 8 0.43 11.73 -1.38
C LEU A 8 0.08 12.13 -2.82
N LYS A 9 -0.45 13.34 -3.02
CA LYS A 9 -0.81 13.83 -4.36
C LYS A 9 0.45 14.18 -5.15
N ALA A 10 1.42 14.84 -4.51
CA ALA A 10 2.72 15.10 -5.13
C ALA A 10 3.50 13.81 -5.43
N ALA A 11 3.30 12.77 -4.60
CA ALA A 11 3.85 11.44 -4.83
C ALA A 11 3.12 10.63 -5.93
N GLY A 12 2.05 11.20 -6.53
CA GLY A 12 1.33 10.59 -7.65
C GLY A 12 0.23 9.61 -7.25
N PHE A 13 -0.11 9.49 -5.97
CA PHE A 13 -1.25 8.67 -5.54
C PHE A 13 -2.56 9.36 -5.90
N GLN A 14 -3.49 8.58 -6.44
CA GLN A 14 -4.85 9.00 -6.75
C GLN A 14 -5.83 8.24 -5.87
N SER A 15 -6.90 8.90 -5.44
CA SER A 15 -7.95 8.25 -4.64
C SER A 15 -8.82 7.38 -5.54
N ILE A 16 -9.12 6.17 -5.08
CA ILE A 16 -10.08 5.24 -5.70
C ILE A 16 -11.55 5.58 -5.39
N GLY A 17 -11.80 6.74 -4.78
CA GLY A 17 -13.14 7.21 -4.44
C GLY A 17 -13.79 6.40 -3.32
N HIS A 18 -15.12 6.34 -3.35
CA HIS A 18 -15.92 5.59 -2.40
C HIS A 18 -15.84 4.07 -2.61
N ILE A 19 -15.57 3.39 -1.50
CA ILE A 19 -15.53 1.93 -1.38
C ILE A 19 -16.80 1.50 -0.63
N SER A 20 -17.33 0.33 -0.99
CA SER A 20 -18.49 -0.25 -0.30
C SER A 20 -18.20 -0.42 1.20
N LYS A 21 -19.17 -0.03 2.04
CA LYS A 21 -19.10 -0.26 3.49
C LYS A 21 -19.29 -1.72 3.85
N GLU A 22 -20.12 -2.42 3.08
CA GLU A 22 -20.40 -3.85 3.28
C GLU A 22 -19.22 -4.70 2.81
N ASN A 23 -18.60 -4.31 1.69
CA ASN A 23 -17.44 -4.96 1.11
C ASN A 23 -16.16 -4.12 1.30
N ALA A 24 -15.82 -3.88 2.57
CA ALA A 24 -14.62 -3.13 2.94
C ALA A 24 -13.33 -3.86 2.51
N PRO A 25 -12.18 -3.15 2.38
CA PRO A 25 -10.93 -3.76 1.97
C PRO A 25 -10.48 -4.88 2.93
N THR A 26 -10.38 -6.11 2.40
CA THR A 26 -9.92 -7.29 3.15
C THR A 26 -8.50 -7.65 2.75
N PHE A 27 -7.67 -7.99 3.75
CA PHE A 27 -6.28 -8.41 3.58
C PHE A 27 -6.13 -9.85 4.08
N THR A 28 -5.92 -10.79 3.17
CA THR A 28 -5.84 -12.22 3.48
C THR A 28 -4.40 -12.70 3.33
N PRO A 29 -3.67 -12.92 4.43
CA PRO A 29 -2.36 -13.56 4.37
C PRO A 29 -2.54 -15.07 4.15
N GLU A 30 -1.93 -15.58 3.10
CA GLU A 30 -1.93 -17.00 2.73
C GLU A 30 -0.52 -17.56 2.96
N THR A 31 -0.41 -18.60 3.77
CA THR A 31 0.86 -19.30 4.01
C THR A 31 0.80 -20.64 3.30
N GLU A 32 1.70 -20.86 2.35
CA GLU A 32 1.84 -22.11 1.64
C GLU A 32 2.90 -22.96 2.36
N THR A 33 2.51 -24.16 2.80
CA THR A 33 3.39 -25.12 3.45
C THR A 33 3.62 -26.33 2.55
N LYS A 34 4.80 -26.92 2.62
CA LYS A 34 5.18 -28.16 1.96
C LYS A 34 5.62 -29.16 3.00
N ASP A 35 5.01 -30.32 2.95
CA ASP A 35 5.36 -31.44 3.81
C ASP A 35 6.47 -32.28 3.16
N VAL A 36 7.39 -32.75 3.99
CA VAL A 36 8.45 -33.69 3.63
C VAL A 36 8.08 -35.03 4.24
N ASP A 37 7.57 -35.92 3.39
CA ASP A 37 7.20 -37.27 3.78
C ASP A 37 8.44 -38.17 3.86
N ALA A 38 8.47 -39.04 4.87
CA ALA A 38 9.50 -40.05 5.02
C ALA A 38 8.89 -41.45 4.96
N TRP A 39 9.57 -42.35 4.27
CA TRP A 39 9.16 -43.75 4.20
C TRP A 39 9.16 -44.38 5.61
N GLY A 40 8.04 -44.98 5.99
CA GLY A 40 7.87 -45.65 7.29
C GLY A 40 7.15 -44.82 8.35
N LEU A 41 6.81 -43.56 8.08
CA LEU A 41 5.93 -42.74 8.92
C LEU A 41 4.58 -42.54 8.23
N LEU A 42 3.50 -42.59 9.01
CA LEU A 42 2.14 -42.34 8.50
C LEU A 42 1.82 -40.85 8.40
N GLU A 43 2.62 -40.02 9.06
CA GLU A 43 2.51 -38.56 9.14
C GLU A 43 3.78 -37.92 8.56
N PRO A 44 3.70 -36.67 8.05
CA PRO A 44 4.85 -36.00 7.47
C PRO A 44 5.97 -35.83 8.49
N ALA A 45 7.20 -36.12 8.07
CA ALA A 45 8.36 -36.05 8.97
C ALA A 45 8.73 -34.59 9.32
N ARG A 46 8.36 -33.64 8.46
CA ARG A 46 8.56 -32.20 8.66
C ARG A 46 7.64 -31.39 7.75
N THR A 47 7.15 -30.26 8.23
CA THR A 47 6.46 -29.24 7.43
C THR A 47 7.33 -28.00 7.28
N ASP A 48 7.48 -27.51 6.05
CA ASP A 48 8.23 -26.31 5.71
C ASP A 48 7.33 -25.24 5.12
N VAL A 49 7.51 -23.98 5.54
CA VAL A 49 6.80 -22.85 4.93
C VAL A 49 7.50 -22.46 3.62
N VAL A 50 6.81 -22.59 2.50
CA VAL A 50 7.32 -22.31 1.15
C VAL A 50 7.17 -20.83 0.81
N SER A 51 6.00 -20.26 1.08
CA SER A 51 5.75 -18.86 0.75
C SER A 51 4.66 -18.26 1.64
N ARG A 52 4.73 -16.93 1.80
CA ARG A 52 3.65 -16.14 2.39
C ARG A 52 3.22 -15.08 1.39
N LYS A 53 1.97 -15.16 0.96
CA LYS A 53 1.35 -14.28 -0.03
C LYS A 53 0.27 -13.46 0.66
N THR A 54 -0.09 -12.31 0.13
CA THR A 54 -1.22 -11.54 0.67
C THR A 54 -2.10 -11.07 -0.45
N THR A 55 -3.35 -11.54 -0.38
CA THR A 55 -4.43 -11.19 -1.29
C THR A 55 -5.18 -10.01 -0.69
N ILE A 56 -5.49 -9.03 -1.54
CA ILE A 56 -6.20 -7.81 -1.15
C ILE A 56 -7.44 -7.71 -2.04
N LYS A 57 -8.60 -7.59 -1.42
CA LYS A 57 -9.89 -7.48 -2.11
C LYS A 57 -10.64 -6.25 -1.63
N TRP A 58 -11.25 -5.50 -2.54
CA TRP A 58 -12.16 -4.40 -2.21
C TRP A 58 -13.19 -4.19 -3.33
N THR A 59 -14.26 -3.48 -3.02
CA THR A 59 -15.31 -3.13 -3.99
C THR A 59 -15.44 -1.63 -4.14
N GLY A 60 -15.08 -1.10 -5.30
CA GLY A 60 -15.29 0.31 -5.66
C GLY A 60 -16.74 0.58 -6.09
N LEU A 61 -17.27 1.74 -5.73
CA LEU A 61 -18.63 2.17 -6.12
C LEU A 61 -18.63 3.29 -7.16
N GLU A 62 -17.47 3.90 -7.42
CA GLU A 62 -17.37 5.02 -8.35
C GLU A 62 -16.85 4.60 -9.72
N THR A 63 -17.59 4.97 -10.77
CA THR A 63 -17.16 4.89 -12.16
C THR A 63 -16.22 6.04 -12.49
N HIS A 64 -14.95 5.90 -12.09
CA HIS A 64 -13.89 6.84 -12.42
C HIS A 64 -12.73 6.13 -13.12
N LYS A 65 -11.87 6.90 -13.78
CA LYS A 65 -10.81 6.38 -14.66
C LYS A 65 -9.97 5.27 -14.01
N LEU A 66 -9.49 5.49 -12.78
CA LEU A 66 -8.62 4.52 -12.09
C LEU A 66 -9.35 3.22 -11.74
N ASN A 67 -10.61 3.26 -11.30
CA ASN A 67 -11.39 2.03 -11.10
C ASN A 67 -11.62 1.27 -12.42
N LEU A 68 -11.85 1.99 -13.53
CA LEU A 68 -11.99 1.36 -14.85
C LEU A 68 -10.67 0.77 -15.34
N GLU A 69 -9.54 1.46 -15.15
CA GLU A 69 -8.19 0.96 -15.45
C GLU A 69 -7.90 -0.34 -14.70
N LEU A 70 -8.23 -0.39 -13.41
CA LEU A 70 -8.02 -1.57 -12.57
C LEU A 70 -8.99 -2.71 -12.89
N TYR A 71 -10.26 -2.40 -13.19
CA TYR A 71 -11.27 -3.41 -13.50
C TYR A 71 -11.04 -4.06 -14.87
N HIS A 72 -10.71 -3.26 -15.89
CA HIS A 72 -10.43 -3.77 -17.24
C HIS A 72 -8.96 -4.16 -17.43
N ASN A 73 -8.11 -3.96 -16.40
CA ASN A 73 -6.67 -4.16 -16.44
C ASN A 73 -6.03 -3.53 -17.71
N ALA A 74 -6.43 -2.30 -18.01
CA ALA A 74 -6.07 -1.57 -19.21
C ALA A 74 -5.51 -0.19 -18.84
N ASP A 75 -4.50 0.27 -19.58
CA ASP A 75 -4.00 1.64 -19.43
C ASP A 75 -4.92 2.61 -20.20
N LEU A 76 -5.72 3.39 -19.45
CA LEU A 76 -6.62 4.39 -20.01
C LEU A 76 -5.98 5.79 -20.03
N SER A 77 -4.67 5.92 -19.72
CA SER A 77 -3.95 7.21 -19.67
C SER A 77 -4.20 8.09 -20.91
N ASN A 78 -4.20 7.48 -22.09
CA ASN A 78 -4.36 8.14 -23.39
C ASN A 78 -5.79 8.22 -23.92
N VAL A 79 -6.76 7.57 -23.25
CA VAL A 79 -8.16 7.58 -23.66
C VAL A 79 -8.76 8.95 -23.39
N LYS A 80 -9.40 9.53 -24.42
CA LYS A 80 -10.05 10.83 -24.39
C LYS A 80 -11.54 10.66 -24.65
N PHE A 81 -12.34 11.53 -24.05
CA PHE A 81 -13.75 11.64 -24.38
C PHE A 81 -13.91 12.37 -25.72
N ASP A 82 -14.95 11.99 -26.48
CA ASP A 82 -15.35 12.73 -27.67
C ASP A 82 -15.89 14.11 -27.27
N LYS A 83 -15.39 15.17 -27.91
CA LYS A 83 -15.75 16.55 -27.53
C LYS A 83 -17.18 16.95 -27.90
N ASP A 84 -17.78 16.28 -28.87
CA ASP A 84 -19.09 16.61 -29.42
C ASP A 84 -20.20 15.75 -28.78
N THR A 85 -19.91 14.49 -28.45
CA THR A 85 -20.88 13.56 -27.82
C THR A 85 -20.65 13.33 -26.33
N GLY A 86 -19.43 13.59 -25.82
CA GLY A 86 -19.04 13.30 -24.43
C GLY A 86 -18.76 11.81 -24.16
N GLU A 87 -18.85 10.95 -25.17
CA GLU A 87 -18.67 9.51 -25.01
C GLU A 87 -17.19 9.16 -24.82
N THR A 88 -16.92 8.26 -23.88
CA THR A 88 -15.60 7.66 -23.69
C THR A 88 -15.67 6.20 -24.10
N ARG A 89 -14.81 5.79 -25.04
CA ARG A 89 -14.80 4.45 -25.61
C ARG A 89 -13.40 3.87 -25.48
N PHE A 90 -13.28 2.67 -24.93
CA PHE A 90 -12.05 1.89 -24.90
C PHE A 90 -12.41 0.42 -25.13
N ALA A 91 -11.47 -0.32 -25.73
CA ALA A 91 -11.61 -1.75 -25.93
C ALA A 91 -10.81 -2.47 -24.84
N ASP A 92 -11.31 -3.62 -24.39
CA ASP A 92 -10.54 -4.49 -23.51
C ASP A 92 -9.27 -4.96 -24.22
N PRO A 93 -8.15 -5.08 -23.49
CA PRO A 93 -6.90 -5.53 -24.07
C PRO A 93 -7.04 -6.97 -24.60
N THR A 94 -6.62 -7.18 -25.84
CA THR A 94 -6.65 -8.52 -26.48
C THR A 94 -5.64 -9.48 -25.87
N GLU A 95 -4.57 -8.95 -25.25
CA GLU A 95 -3.55 -9.73 -24.56
C GLU A 95 -3.54 -9.36 -23.08
N PRO A 96 -3.80 -10.32 -22.17
CA PRO A 96 -3.75 -10.06 -20.75
C PRO A 96 -2.30 -9.83 -20.32
N THR A 97 -1.97 -8.58 -20.01
CA THR A 97 -0.65 -8.19 -19.49
C THR A 97 -0.76 -7.91 -18.00
N ILE A 98 0.24 -8.36 -17.23
CA ILE A 98 0.29 -8.09 -15.78
C ILE A 98 0.81 -6.67 -15.58
N THR A 99 -0.06 -5.77 -15.12
CA THR A 99 0.34 -4.42 -14.72
C THR A 99 0.64 -4.38 -13.23
N TYR A 100 1.77 -3.79 -12.86
CA TYR A 100 2.14 -3.56 -11.47
C TYR A 100 1.81 -2.13 -11.06
N HIS A 101 1.11 -1.99 -9.94
CA HIS A 101 0.70 -0.75 -9.33
C HIS A 101 1.28 -0.62 -7.93
N ARG A 102 1.24 0.61 -7.39
CA ARG A 102 1.49 0.92 -5.98
C ARG A 102 0.17 1.23 -5.31
N ALA A 103 -0.08 0.63 -4.15
CA ALA A 103 -1.32 0.85 -3.41
C ALA A 103 -1.03 1.29 -1.98
N LEU A 104 -1.88 2.18 -1.47
CA LEU A 104 -1.88 2.65 -0.10
C LEU A 104 -3.29 2.58 0.45
N PHE A 105 -3.47 1.81 1.52
CA PHE A 105 -4.75 1.70 2.21
C PHE A 105 -4.64 2.40 3.55
N VAL A 106 -5.55 3.34 3.81
CA VAL A 106 -5.56 4.14 5.04
C VAL A 106 -6.94 3.99 5.68
N THR A 107 -6.96 3.58 6.94
CA THR A 107 -8.18 3.60 7.75
C THR A 107 -7.92 4.34 9.06
N VAL A 108 -9.02 4.79 9.65
CA VAL A 108 -9.04 5.51 10.92
C VAL A 108 -9.87 4.72 11.90
N ASP A 109 -9.23 4.30 12.99
CA ASP A 109 -9.90 3.70 14.14
C ASP A 109 -10.03 4.73 15.27
N GLY A 110 -11.20 4.80 15.89
CA GLY A 110 -11.53 5.79 16.91
C GLY A 110 -11.80 7.22 16.39
N ALA A 111 -12.01 8.15 17.33
CA ALA A 111 -12.35 9.54 17.06
C ALA A 111 -11.61 10.51 17.98
N GLY A 112 -11.43 11.75 17.52
CA GLY A 112 -10.82 12.83 18.31
C GLY A 112 -9.39 12.52 18.76
N ALA A 113 -9.11 12.71 20.05
CA ALA A 113 -7.80 12.48 20.65
C ALA A 113 -7.36 11.00 20.62
N ASN A 114 -8.31 10.06 20.51
CA ASN A 114 -8.04 8.62 20.49
C ASN A 114 -7.89 8.08 19.05
N ARG A 115 -7.73 8.96 18.07
CA ARG A 115 -7.63 8.56 16.67
C ARG A 115 -6.34 7.76 16.41
N ILE A 116 -6.50 6.57 15.86
CA ILE A 116 -5.44 5.69 15.39
C ILE A 116 -5.54 5.62 13.87
N TRP A 117 -4.44 5.93 13.19
CA TRP A 117 -4.30 5.71 11.77
C TRP A 117 -3.66 4.36 11.55
N VAL A 118 -4.34 3.50 10.78
CA VAL A 118 -3.79 2.22 10.34
C VAL A 118 -3.58 2.31 8.83
N ILE A 119 -2.32 2.24 8.43
CA ILE A 119 -1.90 2.39 7.04
C ILE A 119 -1.25 1.08 6.59
N LYS A 120 -1.64 0.60 5.41
CA LYS A 120 -0.97 -0.50 4.72
C LYS A 120 -0.42 0.01 3.40
N GLU A 121 0.89 0.03 3.30
CA GLU A 121 1.61 0.39 2.08
C GLU A 121 2.01 -0.86 1.32
N VAL A 122 1.70 -0.86 0.03
CA VAL A 122 1.90 -1.99 -0.88
C VAL A 122 2.70 -1.48 -2.09
N PRO A 123 4.04 -1.60 -2.08
CA PRO A 123 4.90 -1.02 -3.11
C PRO A 123 4.79 -1.74 -4.46
N LYS A 124 4.38 -3.01 -4.47
CA LYS A 124 4.15 -3.78 -5.69
C LYS A 124 2.87 -4.60 -5.57
N PHE A 125 1.87 -4.21 -6.33
CA PHE A 125 0.53 -4.78 -6.34
C PHE A 125 0.11 -5.10 -7.78
N THR A 126 -0.63 -6.18 -8.00
CA THR A 126 -1.25 -6.45 -9.31
C THR A 126 -2.66 -6.97 -9.13
N VAL A 127 -3.54 -6.68 -10.08
CA VAL A 127 -4.90 -7.23 -10.11
C VAL A 127 -4.83 -8.66 -10.61
N THR A 128 -5.37 -9.61 -9.84
CA THR A 128 -5.36 -11.04 -10.17
C THR A 128 -6.69 -11.52 -10.72
N SER A 129 -7.79 -10.92 -10.26
CA SER A 129 -9.14 -11.24 -10.72
C SER A 129 -10.08 -10.08 -10.44
N VAL A 130 -11.14 -10.00 -11.24
CA VAL A 130 -12.23 -9.05 -11.06
C VAL A 130 -13.54 -9.80 -10.93
N GLY A 131 -14.45 -9.29 -10.11
CA GLY A 131 -15.74 -9.91 -9.87
C GLY A 131 -16.76 -9.62 -10.98
N GLU A 132 -17.87 -10.36 -10.93
CA GLU A 132 -19.04 -10.11 -11.78
C GLU A 132 -19.60 -8.72 -11.50
N GLN A 133 -19.84 -7.94 -12.57
CA GLN A 133 -20.54 -6.67 -12.48
C GLN A 133 -22.01 -6.86 -12.81
N LYS A 134 -22.89 -6.54 -11.85
CA LYS A 134 -24.34 -6.65 -12.01
C LYS A 134 -24.93 -5.29 -12.35
N TRP A 135 -25.67 -5.26 -13.45
CA TRP A 135 -26.37 -4.08 -13.93
C TRP A 135 -27.85 -4.25 -13.62
N ASN A 136 -28.22 -3.99 -12.37
CA ASN A 136 -29.63 -3.95 -11.96
C ASN A 136 -30.02 -2.51 -11.57
N ALA A 137 -31.31 -2.21 -11.61
CA ALA A 137 -31.81 -0.88 -11.25
C ALA A 137 -31.81 -0.63 -9.74
N ASP A 138 -31.77 -1.71 -8.95
CA ASP A 138 -31.95 -1.66 -7.49
C ASP A 138 -30.65 -1.42 -6.72
N ASN A 139 -29.49 -1.80 -7.28
CA ASN A 139 -28.19 -1.65 -6.63
C ASN A 139 -27.26 -0.71 -7.40
N ALA A 140 -26.27 -0.17 -6.69
CA ALA A 140 -25.19 0.56 -7.32
C ALA A 140 -24.34 -0.36 -8.20
N ILE A 141 -23.73 0.19 -9.25
CA ILE A 141 -22.73 -0.52 -10.04
C ILE A 141 -21.48 -0.70 -9.17
N GLU A 142 -21.11 -1.95 -8.96
CA GLU A 142 -19.96 -2.32 -8.15
C GLU A 142 -18.78 -2.77 -9.01
N TYR A 143 -17.57 -2.43 -8.57
CA TYR A 143 -16.30 -2.84 -9.17
C TYR A 143 -15.54 -3.67 -8.14
N ASP A 144 -15.81 -4.98 -8.10
CA ASP A 144 -15.08 -5.92 -7.23
C ASP A 144 -13.71 -6.23 -7.85
N ILE A 145 -12.66 -5.83 -7.13
CA ILE A 145 -11.27 -5.99 -7.56
C ILE A 145 -10.56 -6.84 -6.51
N THR A 146 -9.93 -7.91 -6.97
CA THR A 146 -9.03 -8.75 -6.18
C THR A 146 -7.63 -8.69 -6.78
N GLY A 147 -6.65 -8.43 -5.95
CA GLY A 147 -5.26 -8.44 -6.37
C GLY A 147 -4.32 -8.92 -5.28
N ARG A 148 -3.04 -8.87 -5.62
CA ARG A 148 -2.00 -9.50 -4.82
C ARG A 148 -0.78 -8.61 -4.66
N ALA A 149 -0.26 -8.60 -3.43
CA ALA A 149 0.98 -7.95 -3.09
C ALA A 149 2.19 -8.85 -3.40
N PHE A 150 3.24 -8.24 -3.95
CA PHE A 150 4.53 -8.87 -4.20
C PHE A 150 5.63 -8.10 -3.48
N ILE A 151 6.75 -8.77 -3.21
CA ILE A 151 7.94 -8.11 -2.67
C ILE A 151 8.49 -7.19 -3.77
N ASP A 152 8.66 -5.92 -3.42
CA ASP A 152 9.39 -4.96 -4.25
C ASP A 152 10.89 -5.07 -3.95
N GLU A 153 11.72 -5.20 -4.99
CA GLU A 153 13.17 -5.40 -4.85
C GLU A 153 13.89 -4.15 -4.31
N THR A 154 13.32 -2.96 -4.50
CA THR A 154 13.88 -1.70 -4.00
C THR A 154 13.46 -1.44 -2.56
N ALA A 155 12.17 -1.66 -2.24
CA ALA A 155 11.64 -1.43 -0.90
C ALA A 155 11.96 -2.59 0.07
N GLY A 156 12.14 -3.81 -0.43
CA GLY A 156 12.50 -5.00 0.34
C GLY A 156 11.33 -5.65 1.10
N TYR A 157 10.09 -5.19 0.90
CA TYR A 157 8.90 -5.73 1.55
C TYR A 157 7.70 -5.76 0.59
N ALA A 158 6.73 -6.65 0.90
CA ALA A 158 5.47 -6.73 0.14
C ALA A 158 4.38 -5.83 0.73
N ILE A 159 4.29 -5.76 2.05
CA ILE A 159 3.34 -4.90 2.77
C ILE A 159 4.03 -4.34 4.00
N ARG A 160 3.97 -3.02 4.18
CA ARG A 160 4.37 -2.34 5.42
C ARG A 160 3.11 -1.86 6.13
N THR A 161 2.90 -2.32 7.36
CA THR A 161 1.80 -1.83 8.22
C THR A 161 2.35 -0.76 9.15
N ILE A 162 1.70 0.40 9.14
CA ILE A 162 2.10 1.57 9.94
C ILE A 162 0.92 1.93 10.84
N PHE A 163 1.19 2.02 12.13
CA PHE A 163 0.27 2.57 13.11
C PHE A 163 0.73 3.97 13.50
N GLY A 164 -0.19 4.92 13.50
CA GLY A 164 0.11 6.32 13.81
C GLY A 164 -1.08 7.03 14.42
N GLY A 165 -0.92 8.34 14.66
CA GLY A 165 -1.95 9.18 15.24
C GLY A 165 -1.82 9.37 16.76
N PRO A 166 -2.55 10.35 17.31
CA PRO A 166 -2.47 10.72 18.73
C PRO A 166 -2.90 9.59 19.66
N GLY A 167 -3.90 8.79 19.28
CA GLY A 167 -4.34 7.64 20.05
C GLY A 167 -3.27 6.56 20.15
N TRP A 168 -2.61 6.24 19.02
CA TRP A 168 -1.55 5.23 18.99
C TRP A 168 -0.35 5.67 19.83
N LYS A 169 0.04 6.94 19.75
CA LYS A 169 1.15 7.48 20.54
C LYS A 169 0.91 7.35 22.04
N ALA A 170 -0.33 7.49 22.50
CA ALA A 170 -0.67 7.36 23.92
C ALA A 170 -0.59 5.92 24.42
N ILE A 171 -0.94 4.94 23.57
CA ILE A 171 -1.03 3.53 23.96
C ILE A 171 0.16 2.68 23.53
N ALA A 172 1.08 3.19 22.71
CA ALA A 172 2.15 2.38 22.12
C ALA A 172 3.03 1.67 23.17
N ALA A 173 3.33 2.35 24.28
CA ALA A 173 4.09 1.76 25.38
C ALA A 173 3.31 0.65 26.09
N ASP A 174 2.02 0.88 26.36
CA ASP A 174 1.12 -0.09 26.99
C ASP A 174 0.86 -1.30 26.07
N ALA A 175 0.86 -1.08 24.75
CA ALA A 175 0.81 -2.11 23.72
C ALA A 175 2.11 -2.91 23.58
N GLY A 176 3.14 -2.60 24.39
CA GLY A 176 4.40 -3.33 24.47
C GLY A 176 5.50 -2.84 23.52
N PHE A 177 5.33 -1.70 22.85
CA PHE A 177 6.36 -1.12 21.99
C PHE A 177 7.30 -0.23 22.79
N THR A 178 8.60 -0.37 22.55
CA THR A 178 9.62 0.52 23.11
C THR A 178 9.85 1.70 22.17
N ALA A 179 10.00 2.90 22.75
CA ALA A 179 10.34 4.08 21.98
C ALA A 179 11.76 3.95 21.40
N ALA A 180 11.92 4.28 20.12
CA ALA A 180 13.25 4.34 19.52
C ALA A 180 14.08 5.44 20.19
N ALA A 181 15.36 5.15 20.47
CA ALA A 181 16.30 6.16 20.94
C ALA A 181 16.42 7.29 19.89
N ALA A 182 16.51 8.54 20.36
CA ALA A 182 16.78 9.66 19.47
C ALA A 182 18.07 9.38 18.68
N PRO A 183 18.13 9.74 17.38
CA PRO A 183 19.35 9.56 16.62
C PRO A 183 20.48 10.33 17.32
N MET A 184 21.54 9.62 17.74
CA MET A 184 22.74 10.27 18.27
C MET A 184 23.25 11.24 17.21
N SER A 185 23.26 12.53 17.53
CA SER A 185 23.96 13.51 16.73
C SER A 185 25.44 13.11 16.66
N PRO A 186 26.11 13.18 15.50
CA PRO A 186 27.55 13.01 15.43
C PRO A 186 28.23 13.96 16.44
N PRO A 187 29.31 13.52 17.13
CA PRO A 187 30.06 14.41 18.00
C PRO A 187 30.52 15.63 17.19
N GLU A 188 30.20 16.82 17.70
CA GLU A 188 30.61 18.08 17.10
C GLU A 188 32.13 18.09 16.95
N PRO A 189 32.68 18.35 15.74
CA PRO A 189 34.12 18.40 15.55
C PRO A 189 34.69 19.53 16.43
N PRO A 190 35.88 19.34 17.03
CA PRO A 190 36.47 20.36 17.89
C PRO A 190 36.61 21.67 17.13
N ALA A 191 36.20 22.77 17.77
CA ALA A 191 36.30 24.11 17.24
C ALA A 191 37.73 24.37 16.75
N LYS A 192 37.86 24.80 15.48
CA LYS A 192 39.14 25.30 14.99
C LYS A 192 39.38 26.65 15.65
N ASP A 193 40.31 26.68 16.60
CA ASP A 193 40.89 27.93 17.09
C ASP A 193 41.54 28.64 15.89
N ASN A 194 40.90 29.70 15.41
CA ASN A 194 41.44 30.57 14.38
C ASN A 194 42.60 31.36 15.00
N ALA A 195 43.80 30.78 14.97
CA ALA A 195 45.04 31.54 15.12
C ALA A 195 45.21 32.44 13.87
N ALA A 196 44.59 33.62 13.91
CA ALA A 196 44.93 34.70 13.00
C ALA A 196 46.34 35.18 13.33
N ALA A 197 47.30 34.74 12.51
CA ALA A 197 48.64 35.28 12.48
C ALA A 197 48.57 36.77 12.08
N GLU A 198 48.69 37.66 13.05
CA GLU A 198 49.03 39.05 12.77
C GLU A 198 50.45 39.10 12.18
N SER A 199 50.56 39.51 10.92
CA SER A 199 51.83 40.02 10.42
C SER A 199 51.64 41.26 9.53
N ARG A 200 52.11 42.38 10.12
CA ARG A 200 52.82 43.54 9.54
C ARG A 200 52.03 44.76 9.03
N GLY A 201 52.29 45.89 9.69
CA GLY A 201 52.79 47.08 8.97
C GLY A 201 52.70 48.44 9.67
N LYS A 202 53.63 48.79 10.56
CA LYS A 202 54.61 49.90 10.44
C LYS A 202 55.36 50.14 11.75
#